data_AF-A0A382MIT7-F1
#
_entry.id   AF-A0A382MIT7-F1
#
_cell.length_a   1.000
_cell.length_b   1.000
_cell.length_c   1.000
_cell.angle_alpha   90.00
_cell.angle_beta   90.00
_cell.angle_gamma   90.00
#
_symmetry.space_group_name_H-M   'P 1'
#
loop_
_entity.id
_entity.type
_entity.pdbx_description
1 polymer ?
#
loop_
_entity_poly.entity_id
_entity_poly.type
_entity_poly.pdbx_seq_one_letter_code
_entity_poly.pdbx_strand_id
1 'polypeptide(L)'
;AIRVQVAACAFNDAGVGIGRAGIARLPVLNERGIAAVAVDCMSARIGDARSMWETGKVSYVNEVSKEMGIGPGQSLPVFAEKVRRAMRRAQDRQHQSI
;
A
#
# COMPACT_ATOMS: atom_id res chain seq x y z
N ALA A 1 11.89 -3.48 10.14
CA ALA A 1 12.27 -3.33 8.72
C ALA A 1 11.77 -4.53 7.91
N ILE A 2 11.19 -4.32 6.72
CA ILE A 2 10.79 -5.42 5.81
C ILE A 2 12.05 -6.02 5.19
N ARG A 3 12.41 -7.24 5.61
CA ARG A 3 13.63 -7.98 5.19
C ARG A 3 13.39 -8.96 4.03
N VAL A 4 12.13 -9.19 3.69
CA VAL A 4 11.73 -10.07 2.59
C VAL A 4 11.19 -9.23 1.43
N GLN A 5 11.21 -9.79 0.22
CA GLN A 5 10.51 -9.17 -0.90
C GLN A 5 9.00 -9.36 -0.70
N VAL A 6 8.27 -8.25 -0.61
CA VAL A 6 6.82 -8.24 -0.51
C VAL A 6 6.25 -7.55 -1.74
N ALA A 7 5.06 -7.97 -2.18
CA ALA A 7 4.37 -7.31 -3.29
C ALA A 7 3.87 -5.91 -2.90
N ALA A 8 3.46 -5.74 -1.64
CA ALA A 8 2.89 -4.49 -1.15
C ALA A 8 2.98 -4.35 0.38
N CYS A 9 2.78 -3.13 0.86
CA CYS A 9 2.71 -2.80 2.28
C CYS A 9 1.59 -1.79 2.57
N ALA A 10 0.84 -2.00 3.65
CA ALA A 10 -0.12 -1.04 4.18
C ALA A 10 0.14 -0.81 5.66
N PHE A 11 0.00 0.44 6.11
CA PHE A 11 0.14 0.86 7.50
C PHE A 11 -0.77 2.05 7.79
N ASN A 12 -0.95 2.46 9.04
CA ASN A 12 -1.76 3.64 9.37
C ASN A 12 -0.93 4.92 9.27
N ASP A 13 -1.55 6.02 8.83
CA ASP A 13 -0.88 7.33 8.81
C ASP A 13 -0.71 7.92 10.22
N ALA A 14 -1.47 7.45 11.21
CA ALA A 14 -1.46 7.94 12.58
C ALA A 14 -1.57 9.48 12.69
N GLY A 15 -2.42 10.10 11.85
CA GLY A 15 -2.55 11.55 11.79
C GLY A 15 -1.32 12.25 11.21
N VAL A 16 -0.51 11.50 10.44
CA VAL A 16 0.76 11.89 9.80
C VAL A 16 1.90 12.18 10.78
N GLY A 17 1.63 12.79 11.93
CA GLY A 17 2.62 13.10 12.95
C GLY A 17 3.62 14.20 12.55
N ILE A 18 4.40 14.65 13.52
CA ILE A 18 5.45 15.67 13.32
C ILE A 18 6.46 15.19 12.27
N GLY A 19 6.88 16.07 11.36
CA GLY A 19 7.84 15.74 10.32
C GLY A 19 7.37 14.65 9.35
N ARG A 20 6.05 14.42 9.23
CA ARG A 20 5.46 13.38 8.36
C ARG A 20 5.81 11.94 8.78
N ALA A 21 6.10 11.72 10.07
CA ALA A 21 6.55 10.43 10.61
C ALA A 21 5.66 9.23 10.19
N GLY A 22 4.34 9.39 10.27
CA GLY A 22 3.36 8.35 9.96
C GLY A 22 3.27 7.96 8.49
N ILE A 23 3.90 8.71 7.59
CA ILE A 23 4.00 8.38 6.16
C ILE A 23 5.45 8.33 5.66
N ALA A 24 6.43 8.46 6.56
CA ALA A 24 7.85 8.51 6.23
C ALA A 24 8.37 7.22 5.56
N ARG A 25 7.60 6.12 5.64
CA ARG A 25 7.96 4.86 4.99
C ARG A 25 7.56 4.79 3.51
N LEU A 26 6.65 5.66 3.04
CA LEU A 26 6.22 5.65 1.63
C LEU A 26 7.39 5.87 0.65
N PRO A 27 8.28 6.87 0.82
CA PRO A 27 9.40 7.08 -0.09
C PRO A 27 10.37 5.90 -0.10
N VAL A 28 10.72 5.37 1.08
CA VAL A 28 11.66 4.24 1.20
C VAL A 28 11.12 2.96 0.57
N LEU A 29 9.80 2.75 0.59
CA LEU A 29 9.18 1.62 -0.10
C LEU A 29 9.08 1.88 -1.61
N ASN A 30 8.89 3.13 -2.02
CA ASN A 30 8.90 3.54 -3.41
C ASN A 30 10.24 3.25 -4.09
N GLU A 31 11.36 3.62 -3.45
CA GLU A 31 12.71 3.34 -3.94
C GLU A 31 12.99 1.85 -4.13
N ARG A 32 12.29 1.00 -3.37
CA ARG A 32 12.38 -0.45 -3.47
C ARG A 32 11.40 -1.06 -4.48
N GLY A 33 10.61 -0.25 -5.17
CA GLY A 33 9.56 -0.72 -6.10
C GLY A 33 8.39 -1.43 -5.40
N ILE A 34 8.21 -1.23 -4.09
CA ILE A 34 7.14 -1.88 -3.32
C ILE A 34 5.92 -0.95 -3.31
N ALA A 35 4.77 -1.44 -3.79
CA ALA A 35 3.51 -0.70 -3.69
C ALA A 35 3.15 -0.46 -2.22
N ALA A 36 2.96 0.80 -1.83
CA ALA A 36 2.68 1.15 -0.45
C ALA A 36 1.56 2.18 -0.30
N VAL A 37 0.76 2.02 0.76
CA VAL A 37 -0.29 2.95 1.16
C VAL A 37 -0.30 3.18 2.67
N ALA A 38 -0.74 4.37 3.07
CA ALA A 38 -1.14 4.67 4.43
C ALA A 38 -2.67 4.68 4.53
N VAL A 39 -3.20 4.18 5.63
CA VAL A 39 -4.63 4.15 5.97
C VAL A 39 -4.94 5.28 6.94
N ASP A 40 -6.01 6.03 6.64
CA ASP A 40 -6.52 7.13 7.47
C ASP A 40 -6.88 6.61 8.87
N CYS A 41 -6.22 7.17 9.90
CA CYS A 41 -6.49 6.82 11.30
C CYS A 41 -7.93 7.16 11.75
N MET A 42 -8.66 8.00 11.02
CA MET A 42 -10.08 8.29 11.27
C MET A 42 -11.02 7.24 10.68
N SER A 43 -10.52 6.33 9.82
CA SER A 43 -11.32 5.31 9.15
C SER A 43 -11.18 3.90 9.75
N ALA A 44 -10.10 3.65 10.49
CA ALA A 44 -9.79 2.35 11.07
C ALA A 44 -8.93 2.48 12.33
N ARG A 45 -9.03 1.48 13.22
CA ARG A 45 -8.21 1.40 14.44
C ARG A 45 -6.74 1.18 14.09
N ILE A 46 -5.85 1.95 14.71
CA ILE A 46 -4.41 1.81 14.52
C ILE A 46 -3.92 0.49 15.10
N GLY A 47 -3.11 -0.25 14.33
CA GLY A 47 -2.55 -1.54 14.76
C GLY A 47 -3.52 -2.73 14.63
N ASP A 48 -4.74 -2.50 14.14
CA ASP A 48 -5.73 -3.55 13.89
C ASP A 48 -5.90 -3.77 12.38
N ALA A 49 -5.22 -4.79 11.86
CA ALA A 49 -5.28 -5.13 10.44
C ALA A 49 -6.69 -5.51 9.95
N ARG A 50 -7.53 -6.07 10.83
CA ARG A 50 -8.92 -6.42 10.46
C ARG A 50 -9.74 -5.14 10.32
N SER A 51 -9.63 -4.20 11.25
CA SER A 51 -10.28 -2.89 11.12
C SER A 51 -9.80 -2.14 9.86
N MET A 52 -8.50 -2.16 9.57
CA MET A 52 -7.97 -1.58 8.34
C MET A 52 -8.56 -2.23 7.09
N TRP A 53 -8.77 -3.55 7.11
CA TRP A 53 -9.35 -4.29 6.00
C TRP A 53 -10.84 -4.01 5.81
N GLU A 54 -11.61 -3.97 6.90
CA GLU A 54 -13.07 -3.83 6.87
C GLU A 54 -13.51 -2.40 6.55
N THR A 55 -12.87 -1.39 7.17
CA THR A 55 -13.34 0.02 7.09
C THR A 55 -12.26 1.00 6.65
N GLY A 56 -11.00 0.57 6.62
CA GLY A 56 -9.86 1.43 6.33
C GLY A 56 -9.89 2.03 4.94
N LYS A 57 -9.70 3.35 4.87
CA LYS A 57 -9.54 4.12 3.64
C LYS A 57 -8.09 4.55 3.48
N VAL A 58 -7.58 4.46 2.27
CA VAL A 58 -6.27 4.98 1.91
C VAL A 58 -6.27 6.51 2.08
N SER A 59 -5.28 7.05 2.79
CA SER A 59 -5.04 8.49 2.92
C SER A 59 -3.85 8.97 2.08
N TYR A 60 -2.77 8.18 2.04
CA TYR A 60 -1.57 8.48 1.27
C TYR A 60 -1.08 7.26 0.51
N VAL A 61 -0.40 7.51 -0.61
CA VAL A 61 0.10 6.48 -1.53
C VAL A 61 1.49 6.87 -2.01
N ASN A 62 2.35 5.90 -2.30
CA ASN A 62 3.59 6.15 -3.04
C ASN A 62 3.36 6.14 -4.56
N GLU A 63 4.35 6.55 -5.35
CA GLU A 63 4.25 6.64 -6.81
C GLU A 63 3.97 5.28 -7.44
N VAL A 64 4.61 4.21 -6.98
CA VAL A 64 4.33 2.82 -7.44
C VAL A 64 2.84 2.47 -7.31
N SER A 65 2.21 2.81 -6.17
CA SER A 65 0.77 2.60 -5.98
C SER A 65 -0.07 3.52 -6.89
N LYS A 66 0.34 4.78 -7.07
CA LYS A 66 -0.37 5.73 -7.96
C LYS A 66 -0.41 5.24 -9.40
N GLU A 67 0.70 4.72 -9.92
CA GLU A 67 0.80 4.17 -11.27
C GLU A 67 -0.13 2.96 -11.49
N MET A 68 -0.44 2.21 -10.42
CA MET A 68 -1.46 1.15 -10.44
C MET A 68 -2.90 1.68 -10.32
N GLY A 69 -3.09 3.00 -10.35
CA GLY A 69 -4.38 3.68 -10.20
C GLY A 69 -4.92 3.67 -8.77
N ILE A 70 -4.07 3.47 -7.76
CA ILE A 70 -4.47 3.55 -6.35
C ILE A 70 -4.41 5.00 -5.90
N GLY A 71 -5.42 5.45 -5.16
CA GLY A 71 -5.49 6.82 -4.66
C GLY A 71 -6.24 6.94 -3.34
N PRO A 72 -6.18 8.14 -2.70
CA PRO A 72 -6.90 8.40 -1.46
C PRO A 72 -8.41 8.14 -1.57
N GLY A 73 -9.02 7.74 -0.46
CA GLY A 73 -10.45 7.41 -0.36
C GLY A 73 -10.82 5.98 -0.78
N GLN A 74 -9.96 5.28 -1.51
CA GLN A 74 -10.17 3.86 -1.84
C GLN A 74 -10.02 2.98 -0.59
N SER A 75 -10.76 1.88 -0.52
CA SER A 75 -10.66 0.93 0.59
C SER A 75 -9.41 0.05 0.49
N LEU A 76 -8.93 -0.45 1.62
CA LEU A 76 -7.76 -1.33 1.65
C LEU A 76 -7.92 -2.62 0.80
N PRO A 77 -9.11 -3.24 0.70
CA PRO A 77 -9.31 -4.36 -0.23
C PRO A 77 -9.12 -4.00 -1.71
N VAL A 78 -9.50 -2.79 -2.14
CA VAL A 78 -9.28 -2.31 -3.52
C VAL A 78 -7.78 -2.21 -3.82
N PHE A 79 -7.00 -1.71 -2.86
CA PHE A 79 -5.55 -1.69 -2.93
C PHE A 79 -4.97 -3.09 -3.12
N ALA A 80 -5.33 -4.03 -2.25
CA ALA A 80 -4.83 -5.40 -2.30
C ALA A 80 -5.19 -6.11 -3.62
N GLU A 81 -6.42 -5.90 -4.12
CA GLU A 81 -6.87 -6.48 -5.38
C GLU A 81 -6.09 -5.96 -6.59
N LYS A 82 -5.84 -4.65 -6.65
CA LYS A 82 -5.04 -4.04 -7.74
C LYS A 82 -3.61 -4.59 -7.75
N VAL A 83 -2.98 -4.68 -6.58
CA VAL A 83 -1.64 -5.30 -6.44
C VAL A 83 -1.68 -6.76 -6.90
N ARG A 84 -2.67 -7.55 -6.44
CA ARG A 84 -2.81 -8.95 -6.83
C ARG A 84 -2.94 -9.13 -8.34
N ARG A 85 -3.72 -8.28 -9.00
CA ARG A 85 -3.86 -8.28 -10.47
C ARG A 85 -2.57 -7.92 -11.18
N ALA A 86 -1.84 -6.91 -10.68
CA ALA A 86 -0.56 -6.50 -11.25
C ALA A 86 0.47 -7.62 -11.17
N MET A 87 0.55 -8.32 -10.02
CA MET A 87 1.47 -9.45 -9.81
C MET A 87 1.18 -10.61 -10.77
N ARG A 88 -0.09 -10.99 -10.96
CA ARG A 88 -0.45 -12.05 -11.92
C ARG A 88 -0.01 -11.72 -13.35
N ARG A 89 -0.30 -10.50 -13.81
CA ARG A 89 0.13 -10.04 -15.16
C ARG A 89 1.64 -10.05 -15.34
N ALA A 90 2.41 -9.76 -14.28
CA ALA A 90 3.86 -9.82 -14.32
C ALA A 90 4.37 -11.27 -14.45
N GLN A 91 3.77 -12.20 -13.71
CA GLN A 91 4.08 -13.63 -13.79
C GLN A 91 3.78 -14.20 -15.18
N ASP A 92 2.62 -13.87 -15.76
CA ASP A 92 2.22 -14.39 -17.08
C ASP A 92 3.20 -13.96 -18.20
N ARG A 93 3.69 -12.70 -18.16
CA ARG A 93 4.68 -12.19 -19.12
C ARG A 93 6.04 -12.88 -19.02
N GLN A 94 6.45 -13.29 -17.81
CA GLN A 94 7.69 -14.03 -17.60
C GLN A 94 7.61 -15.45 -18.16
N HIS A 95 6.44 -16.08 -18.14
CA HIS A 95 6.23 -17.43 -18.68
C HIS A 95 6.10 -17.46 -20.21
N GLN A 96 5.69 -16.37 -20.86
CA GLN A 96 5.57 -16.28 -22.33
C GLN A 96 6.88 -15.94 -23.06
N SER A 97 7.97 -15.71 -22.32
CA SER A 97 9.28 -15.31 -22.88
C SER A 97 10.31 -16.45 -22.90
N ILE A 98 9.86 -17.71 -22.78
CA ILE A 98 10.65 -18.96 -22.85
C ILE A 98 10.10 -19.80 -24.00
#